data_AF-A0A529ICB8-F1
#
_entry.id   AF-A0A529ICB8-F1
#
_cell.length_a   1.000
_cell.length_b   1.000
_cell.length_c   1.000
_cell.angle_alpha   90.00
_cell.angle_beta   90.00
_cell.angle_gamma   90.00
#
_symmetry.space_group_name_H-M   'P 1'
#
loop_
_entity.id
_entity.type
_entity.pdbx_description
1 polymer ?
#
loop_
_entity_poly.entity_id
_entity_poly.type
_entity_poly.pdbx_seq_one_letter_code
_entity_poly.pdbx_strand_id
1 'polypeptide(L)'
;EWKPFAAVPEEAGLRAFLSGVPFFAKGRRRFEAPALPRPDRVKLSDRMLSTQAGFGKILDEIAKAGGPLADRIVTMAPDVTVSTNLGPWVNRRGLFARAARADTFRDERIASTQKWAFSPKGQHVELGIAEMNLMLMLGAAGLSHSLFGERLIPVGTVYDPFVARGLDALNYACYQDARLLLVGTPSGVTLAPEGGAHQSIGTPLIGMAQDGLASFEPAFLDELSIIMDWSFDYLQRDGEGDPNERTWLRDETGGSVYLRLSTRPMEQPQHRSDPGFAEGVIDGAYWLREPGSNAEVVIAYQGTVATEAIAAAGRIGGDRRDIGVLAVTSADRLNAGWTAARRARARGHATAMSLAERLLARLPAHCTLITVIDGHPATLSWLGAVAGHRTVPLGVEHFGQTGTIGDLYRHFGIDADAIVAAASRIAPGRPIRLSA
;
A
#
# COMPACT_ATOMS: atom_id res chain seq x y z
N GLU A 1 22.93 4.91 33.97
CA GLU A 1 23.24 4.22 32.69
C GLU A 1 23.06 5.14 31.48
N TRP A 2 21.90 5.77 31.28
CA TRP A 2 21.60 6.58 30.09
C TRP A 2 22.11 8.03 30.07
N LYS A 3 22.86 8.48 31.10
CA LYS A 3 23.47 9.82 31.05
C LYS A 3 24.69 9.76 30.11
N PRO A 4 24.89 10.74 29.22
CA PRO A 4 26.10 10.83 28.42
C PRO A 4 27.33 10.71 29.33
N PHE A 5 28.25 9.81 28.97
CA PHE A 5 29.49 9.59 29.73
C PHE A 5 29.31 9.07 31.17
N ALA A 6 28.16 8.48 31.52
CA ALA A 6 27.86 8.01 32.88
C ALA A 6 28.89 7.04 33.50
N ALA A 7 29.65 6.32 32.66
CA ALA A 7 30.68 5.38 33.08
C ALA A 7 32.11 5.91 32.87
N VAL A 8 32.27 7.19 32.52
CA VAL A 8 33.57 7.81 32.23
C VAL A 8 34.05 8.57 33.46
N PRO A 9 35.18 8.18 34.08
CA PRO A 9 35.70 8.84 35.29
C PRO A 9 36.09 10.32 35.07
N GLU A 10 36.58 10.67 33.88
CA GLU A 10 37.01 12.02 33.52
C GLU A 10 36.19 12.57 32.34
N GLU A 11 34.91 12.82 32.59
CA GLU A 11 33.96 13.30 31.58
C GLU A 11 34.43 14.60 30.89
N ALA A 12 34.97 15.56 31.66
CA ALA A 12 35.42 16.85 31.13
C ALA A 12 36.58 16.69 30.14
N GLY A 13 37.56 15.85 30.46
CA GLY A 13 38.70 15.54 29.59
C GLY A 13 38.24 14.86 28.29
N LEU A 14 37.35 13.87 28.39
CA LEU A 14 36.80 13.21 27.20
C LEU A 14 35.98 14.16 26.32
N ARG A 15 35.17 15.05 26.92
CA ARG A 15 34.43 16.08 26.17
C ARG A 15 35.37 17.05 25.44
N ALA A 16 36.44 17.49 26.10
CA ALA A 16 37.46 18.36 25.49
C ALA A 16 38.23 17.66 24.36
N PHE A 17 38.52 16.36 24.51
CA PHE A 17 39.09 15.57 23.43
C PHE A 17 38.11 15.46 22.24
N LEU A 18 36.86 15.08 22.49
CA LEU A 18 35.85 14.90 21.44
C LEU A 18 35.53 16.19 20.69
N SER A 19 35.57 17.36 21.34
CA SER A 19 35.39 18.65 20.65
C SER A 19 36.53 19.00 19.70
N GLY A 20 37.73 18.45 19.92
CA GLY A 20 38.88 18.60 19.03
C GLY A 20 38.94 17.58 17.87
N VAL A 21 38.10 16.54 17.88
CA VAL A 21 38.11 15.51 16.84
C VAL A 21 37.45 16.05 15.55
N PRO A 22 38.13 16.03 14.39
CA PRO A 22 37.59 16.57 13.14
C PRO A 22 36.22 16.00 12.73
N PHE A 23 35.95 14.74 13.08
CA PHE A 23 34.67 14.09 12.82
C PHE A 23 33.50 14.75 13.54
N PHE A 24 33.70 15.26 14.76
CA PHE A 24 32.66 15.90 15.58
C PHE A 24 32.68 17.44 15.47
N ALA A 25 33.71 18.02 14.88
CA ALA A 25 33.93 19.47 14.80
C ALA A 25 32.80 20.26 14.12
N LYS A 26 32.04 19.61 13.22
CA LYS A 26 30.90 20.23 12.51
C LYS A 26 29.53 19.99 13.18
N GLY A 27 29.52 19.42 14.38
CA GLY A 27 28.28 19.10 15.10
C GLY A 27 27.60 17.82 14.63
N ARG A 28 26.30 17.69 14.92
CA ARG A 28 25.51 16.49 14.59
C ARG A 28 25.38 16.34 13.08
N ARG A 29 25.79 15.18 12.54
CA ARG A 29 25.71 14.87 11.10
C ARG A 29 24.30 14.44 10.69
N ARG A 30 23.34 15.34 10.89
CA ARG A 30 21.97 15.24 10.37
C ARG A 30 21.76 16.44 9.46
N PHE A 31 21.48 16.15 8.20
CA PHE A 31 21.30 17.15 7.15
C PHE A 31 19.83 17.30 6.81
N GLU A 32 19.53 18.34 6.04
CA GLU A 32 18.24 18.58 5.44
C GLU A 32 18.40 18.58 3.93
N ALA A 33 17.39 18.11 3.22
CA ALA A 33 17.35 18.16 1.76
C ALA A 33 15.98 18.67 1.31
N PRO A 34 15.93 19.59 0.33
CA PRO A 34 14.68 20.18 -0.12
C PRO A 34 13.73 19.10 -0.66
N ALA A 35 12.44 19.36 -0.54
CA ALA A 35 11.43 18.56 -1.22
C ALA A 35 11.57 18.72 -2.75
N LEU A 36 11.39 17.61 -3.45
CA LEU A 36 11.40 17.54 -4.90
C LEU A 36 10.01 17.93 -5.42
N PRO A 37 9.92 18.83 -6.41
CA PRO A 37 8.65 19.14 -7.03
C PRO A 37 8.05 17.89 -7.66
N ARG A 38 6.75 17.66 -7.43
CA ARG A 38 6.02 16.55 -8.04
C ARG A 38 5.57 16.90 -9.46
N PRO A 39 5.66 15.96 -10.41
CA PRO A 39 5.02 16.12 -11.71
C PRO A 39 3.50 16.07 -11.56
N ASP A 40 2.79 16.44 -12.62
CA ASP A 40 1.35 16.22 -12.68
C ASP A 40 1.02 14.72 -12.53
N ARG A 41 -0.08 14.43 -11.82
CA ARG A 41 -0.56 13.07 -11.62
C ARG A 41 -0.75 12.36 -12.96
N VAL A 42 -0.08 11.21 -13.13
CA VAL A 42 -0.22 10.36 -14.32
C VAL A 42 -1.62 9.76 -14.38
N LYS A 43 -2.39 10.09 -15.41
CA LYS A 43 -3.73 9.51 -15.64
C LYS A 43 -3.64 8.28 -16.53
N LEU A 44 -4.21 7.17 -16.08
CA LEU A 44 -4.32 5.94 -16.87
C LEU A 44 -5.74 5.84 -17.45
N SER A 45 -5.86 5.55 -18.74
CA SER A 45 -7.13 5.48 -19.49
C SER A 45 -7.46 4.07 -20.00
N ASP A 46 -6.68 3.07 -19.60
CA ASP A 46 -6.92 1.68 -19.99
C ASP A 46 -8.28 1.19 -19.52
N ARG A 47 -9.04 0.54 -20.40
CA ARG A 47 -10.33 -0.05 -20.04
C ARG A 47 -10.18 -1.32 -19.19
N MET A 48 -9.13 -2.09 -19.42
CA MET A 48 -8.87 -3.36 -18.75
C MET A 48 -7.37 -3.50 -18.50
N LEU A 49 -6.96 -3.41 -17.24
CA LEU A 49 -5.56 -3.55 -16.82
C LEU A 49 -5.50 -3.96 -15.35
N SER A 50 -4.37 -4.54 -14.95
CA SER A 50 -4.11 -4.85 -13.54
C SER A 50 -3.41 -3.69 -12.84
N THR A 51 -3.53 -3.61 -11.51
CA THR A 51 -2.85 -2.56 -10.74
C THR A 51 -1.32 -2.69 -10.80
N GLN A 52 -0.77 -3.91 -10.90
CA GLN A 52 0.66 -4.11 -11.17
C GLN A 52 1.10 -3.48 -12.50
N ALA A 53 0.32 -3.67 -13.55
CA ALA A 53 0.64 -3.07 -14.85
C ALA A 53 0.42 -1.56 -14.88
N GLY A 54 -0.58 -1.06 -14.15
CA GLY A 54 -0.76 0.37 -13.90
C GLY A 54 0.45 1.01 -13.23
N PHE A 55 1.00 0.36 -12.21
CA PHE A 55 2.20 0.83 -11.50
C PHE A 55 3.41 0.97 -12.44
N GLY A 56 3.68 -0.07 -13.24
CA GLY A 56 4.75 -0.03 -14.24
C GLY A 56 4.58 1.09 -15.26
N LYS A 57 3.35 1.34 -15.73
CA LYS A 57 3.03 2.45 -16.64
C LYS A 57 3.21 3.83 -15.99
N ILE A 58 2.82 4.00 -14.73
CA ILE A 58 3.00 5.26 -14.00
C ILE A 58 4.50 5.59 -13.88
N LEU A 59 5.31 4.61 -13.49
CA LEU A 59 6.77 4.79 -13.43
C LEU A 59 7.36 5.05 -14.83
N ASP A 60 6.87 4.39 -15.88
CA ASP A 60 7.34 4.64 -17.25
C ASP A 60 7.10 6.08 -17.70
N GLU A 61 5.90 6.62 -17.44
CA GLU A 61 5.56 8.00 -17.78
C GLU A 61 6.35 9.02 -16.94
N ILE A 62 6.60 8.75 -15.65
CA ILE A 62 7.50 9.58 -14.83
C ILE A 62 8.93 9.55 -15.39
N ALA A 63 9.46 8.38 -15.73
CA ALA A 63 10.79 8.24 -16.32
C ALA A 63 10.93 8.94 -17.67
N LYS A 64 9.85 8.95 -18.46
CA LYS A 64 9.78 9.61 -19.77
C LYS A 64 9.67 11.13 -19.64
N ALA A 65 8.86 11.62 -18.71
CA ALA A 65 8.72 13.05 -18.43
C ALA A 65 10.01 13.65 -17.87
N GLY A 66 10.76 12.88 -17.06
CA GLY A 66 11.98 13.34 -16.43
C GLY A 66 11.73 14.37 -15.33
N GLY A 67 12.75 15.16 -15.02
CA GLY A 67 12.67 16.22 -14.01
C GLY A 67 13.07 15.77 -12.61
N PRO A 68 13.03 16.69 -11.62
CA PRO A 68 13.68 16.49 -10.33
C PRO A 68 13.26 15.25 -9.57
N LEU A 69 11.97 14.88 -9.61
CA LEU A 69 11.49 13.65 -8.97
C LEU A 69 12.04 12.39 -9.68
N ALA A 70 11.90 12.33 -11.00
CA ALA A 70 12.32 11.17 -11.80
C ALA A 70 13.85 10.93 -11.72
N ASP A 71 14.64 11.99 -11.54
CA ASP A 71 16.10 11.91 -11.41
C ASP A 71 16.54 11.41 -10.01
N ARG A 72 15.63 11.41 -9.03
CA ARG A 72 15.88 10.97 -7.65
C ARG A 72 15.18 9.67 -7.27
N ILE A 73 14.28 9.16 -8.11
CA ILE A 73 13.75 7.81 -7.93
C ILE A 73 14.86 6.79 -8.18
N VAL A 74 15.02 5.86 -7.24
CA VAL A 74 15.90 4.70 -7.38
C VAL A 74 15.05 3.46 -7.15
N THR A 75 14.97 2.60 -8.17
CA THR A 75 14.20 1.36 -8.07
C THR A 75 15.08 0.20 -7.63
N MET A 76 14.52 -0.75 -6.89
CA MET A 76 15.23 -1.92 -6.40
C MET A 76 14.30 -3.14 -6.44
N ALA A 77 14.84 -4.29 -6.82
CA ALA A 77 14.10 -5.55 -6.76
C ALA A 77 15.05 -6.72 -6.44
N PRO A 78 14.56 -7.75 -5.74
CA PRO A 78 15.31 -8.96 -5.48
C PRO A 78 15.02 -10.02 -6.55
N ASP A 79 15.63 -9.91 -7.74
CA ASP A 79 15.49 -10.85 -8.88
C ASP A 79 14.09 -10.92 -9.53
N VAL A 80 13.21 -9.97 -9.18
CA VAL A 80 11.81 -9.96 -9.64
C VAL A 80 11.46 -8.74 -10.50
N THR A 81 12.46 -8.03 -11.01
CA THR A 81 12.33 -6.79 -11.81
C THR A 81 11.28 -6.89 -12.93
N VAL A 82 11.31 -7.96 -13.72
CA VAL A 82 10.34 -8.18 -14.81
C VAL A 82 8.96 -8.54 -14.25
N SER A 83 8.92 -9.52 -13.34
CA SER A 83 7.69 -10.07 -12.80
C SER A 83 6.89 -9.09 -11.95
N THR A 84 7.53 -8.06 -11.38
CA THR A 84 6.87 -6.96 -10.65
C THR A 84 6.70 -5.69 -11.48
N ASN A 85 6.91 -5.77 -12.81
CA ASN A 85 6.64 -4.70 -13.77
C ASN A 85 7.50 -3.42 -13.64
N LEU A 86 8.78 -3.58 -13.31
CA LEU A 86 9.78 -2.49 -13.39
C LEU A 86 10.47 -2.39 -14.75
N GLY A 87 10.27 -3.37 -15.64
CA GLY A 87 10.92 -3.42 -16.96
C GLY A 87 10.88 -2.10 -17.75
N PRO A 88 9.73 -1.42 -17.89
CA PRO A 88 9.65 -0.12 -18.58
C PRO A 88 10.57 0.95 -17.96
N TRP A 89 10.55 1.10 -16.62
CA TRP A 89 11.46 2.00 -15.89
C TRP A 89 12.92 1.67 -16.18
N VAL A 90 13.30 0.40 -16.04
CA VAL A 90 14.69 -0.05 -16.24
C VAL A 90 15.15 0.20 -17.68
N ASN A 91 14.29 -0.02 -18.66
CA ASN A 91 14.60 0.23 -20.07
C ASN A 91 14.89 1.70 -20.40
N ARG A 92 14.38 2.63 -19.59
CA ARG A 92 14.63 4.07 -19.71
C ARG A 92 15.78 4.54 -18.83
N ARG A 93 15.84 4.08 -17.58
CA ARG A 93 16.73 4.62 -16.53
C ARG A 93 17.93 3.73 -16.20
N GLY A 94 18.01 2.55 -16.79
CA GLY A 94 19.18 1.67 -16.79
C GLY A 94 19.47 0.98 -15.46
N LEU A 95 20.30 -0.07 -15.53
CA LEU A 95 20.79 -0.83 -14.39
C LEU A 95 22.04 -0.18 -13.80
N PHE A 96 22.09 -0.07 -12.49
CA PHE A 96 23.21 0.52 -11.77
C PHE A 96 24.33 -0.50 -11.56
N ALA A 97 25.56 -0.12 -11.90
CA ALA A 97 26.77 -0.77 -11.40
C ALA A 97 27.89 0.25 -11.27
N ARG A 98 28.79 0.04 -10.31
CA ARG A 98 29.96 0.92 -10.10
C ARG A 98 30.90 0.99 -11.31
N ALA A 99 30.95 -0.07 -12.10
CA ALA A 99 31.67 -0.14 -13.36
C ALA A 99 30.71 -0.60 -14.45
N ALA A 100 30.86 -0.07 -15.66
CA ALA A 100 30.03 -0.45 -16.78
C ALA A 100 30.20 -1.95 -17.10
N ARG A 101 29.10 -2.64 -17.37
CA ARG A 101 29.08 -4.03 -17.83
C ARG A 101 28.24 -4.13 -19.09
N ALA A 102 28.75 -4.84 -20.08
CA ALA A 102 28.06 -5.08 -21.34
C ALA A 102 26.80 -5.93 -21.11
N ASP A 103 25.89 -5.85 -22.08
CA ASP A 103 24.63 -6.59 -22.06
C ASP A 103 24.88 -8.02 -22.55
N THR A 104 25.12 -8.94 -21.62
CA THR A 104 25.40 -10.35 -21.94
C THR A 104 24.27 -10.99 -22.75
N PHE A 105 23.00 -10.62 -22.51
CA PHE A 105 21.87 -11.20 -23.26
C PHE A 105 21.92 -10.80 -24.73
N ARG A 106 22.17 -9.52 -24.99
CA ARG A 106 22.36 -9.04 -26.37
C ARG A 106 23.58 -9.68 -27.02
N ASP A 107 24.69 -9.76 -26.28
CA ASP A 107 25.95 -10.27 -26.80
C ASP A 107 25.84 -11.78 -27.12
N GLU A 108 25.09 -12.54 -26.33
CA GLU A 108 24.75 -13.96 -26.54
C GLU A 108 23.52 -14.18 -27.45
N ARG A 109 22.96 -13.10 -28.03
CA ARG A 109 21.76 -13.11 -28.90
C ARG A 109 20.52 -13.75 -28.26
N ILE A 110 20.41 -13.67 -26.94
CA ILE A 110 19.24 -14.10 -26.18
C ILE A 110 18.18 -13.00 -26.29
N ALA A 111 16.98 -13.35 -26.75
CA ALA A 111 15.88 -12.41 -26.87
C ALA A 111 15.44 -11.93 -25.47
N SER A 112 15.67 -10.64 -25.19
CA SER A 112 15.21 -9.98 -23.97
C SER A 112 14.52 -8.66 -24.34
N THR A 113 13.34 -8.42 -23.79
CA THR A 113 12.66 -7.13 -23.88
C THR A 113 13.26 -6.09 -22.94
N GLN A 114 14.08 -6.52 -21.98
CA GLN A 114 14.80 -5.68 -21.04
C GLN A 114 16.25 -5.46 -21.50
N LYS A 115 16.71 -4.21 -21.39
CA LYS A 115 18.11 -3.83 -21.61
C LYS A 115 18.92 -4.17 -20.35
N TRP A 116 19.88 -5.08 -20.48
CA TRP A 116 20.70 -5.57 -19.38
C TRP A 116 22.09 -4.92 -19.31
N ALA A 117 22.23 -3.72 -19.89
CA ALA A 117 23.44 -2.94 -19.78
C ALA A 117 23.52 -2.23 -18.42
N PHE A 118 24.60 -2.48 -17.67
CA PHE A 118 24.83 -1.84 -16.38
C PHE A 118 25.78 -0.65 -16.51
N SER A 119 25.54 0.42 -15.77
CA SER A 119 26.41 1.58 -15.74
C SER A 119 26.34 2.36 -14.42
N PRO A 120 27.32 3.23 -14.11
CA PRO A 120 27.25 4.13 -12.96
C PRO A 120 26.09 5.14 -13.01
N LYS A 121 25.44 5.29 -14.17
CA LYS A 121 24.31 6.20 -14.39
C LYS A 121 22.95 5.52 -14.22
N GLY A 122 22.91 4.20 -14.00
CA GLY A 122 21.66 3.48 -13.83
C GLY A 122 20.91 3.88 -12.55
N GLN A 123 19.57 3.86 -12.60
CA GLN A 123 18.69 4.13 -11.45
C GLN A 123 17.93 2.90 -10.96
N HIS A 124 18.36 1.70 -11.36
CA HIS A 124 17.82 0.43 -10.86
C HIS A 124 18.92 -0.42 -10.25
N VAL A 125 18.75 -0.85 -9.00
CA VAL A 125 19.67 -1.76 -8.32
C VAL A 125 19.06 -3.15 -8.28
N GLU A 126 19.64 -4.06 -9.07
CA GLU A 126 19.30 -5.48 -9.05
C GLU A 126 20.03 -6.15 -7.88
N LEU A 127 19.28 -6.82 -6.99
CA LEU A 127 19.82 -7.38 -5.75
C LEU A 127 20.04 -8.90 -5.82
N GLY A 128 19.52 -9.57 -6.85
CA GLY A 128 19.37 -11.03 -6.84
C GLY A 128 18.35 -11.47 -5.78
N ILE A 129 18.28 -12.76 -5.45
CA ILE A 129 17.29 -13.28 -4.49
C ILE A 129 17.69 -12.89 -3.06
N ALA A 130 17.28 -11.70 -2.62
CA ALA A 130 17.71 -11.11 -1.36
C ALA A 130 16.70 -10.10 -0.78
N GLU A 131 15.52 -10.56 -0.34
CA GLU A 131 14.44 -9.69 0.16
C GLU A 131 14.81 -8.94 1.45
N MET A 132 15.64 -9.53 2.31
CA MET A 132 16.20 -8.81 3.47
C MET A 132 17.10 -7.64 3.03
N ASN A 133 17.92 -7.86 2.00
CA ASN A 133 18.80 -6.82 1.46
C ASN A 133 18.02 -5.72 0.76
N LEU A 134 16.88 -6.05 0.14
CA LEU A 134 15.94 -5.05 -0.38
C LEU A 134 15.54 -4.07 0.73
N MET A 135 15.02 -4.57 1.86
CA MET A 135 14.54 -3.70 2.94
C MET A 135 15.68 -2.88 3.56
N LEU A 136 16.87 -3.46 3.73
CA LEU A 136 18.06 -2.73 4.21
C LEU A 136 18.47 -1.60 3.26
N MET A 137 18.47 -1.87 1.95
CA MET A 137 18.84 -0.87 0.93
C MET A 137 17.78 0.23 0.81
N LEU A 138 16.49 -0.12 0.88
CA LEU A 138 15.41 0.86 0.90
C LEU A 138 15.50 1.76 2.14
N GLY A 139 15.76 1.18 3.32
CA GLY A 139 15.96 1.94 4.56
C GLY A 139 17.13 2.91 4.46
N ALA A 140 18.29 2.43 3.99
CA ALA A 140 19.48 3.26 3.81
C ALA A 140 19.25 4.40 2.79
N ALA A 141 18.62 4.11 1.65
CA ALA A 141 18.30 5.11 0.64
C ALA A 141 17.23 6.10 1.12
N GLY A 142 16.24 5.66 1.89
CA GLY A 142 15.17 6.50 2.41
C GLY A 142 15.66 7.52 3.45
N LEU A 143 16.78 7.22 4.10
CA LEU A 143 17.46 8.12 5.04
C LEU A 143 18.45 9.07 4.36
N SER A 144 18.59 9.03 3.02
CA SER A 144 19.66 9.76 2.34
C SER A 144 19.58 11.28 2.53
N HIS A 145 18.36 11.82 2.62
CA HIS A 145 18.12 13.23 2.88
C HIS A 145 18.76 13.67 4.21
N SER A 146 18.64 12.83 5.25
CA SER A 146 19.14 13.11 6.59
C SER A 146 20.62 12.75 6.78
N LEU A 147 21.10 11.69 6.11
CA LEU A 147 22.46 11.18 6.28
C LEU A 147 23.48 11.82 5.33
N PHE A 148 23.04 12.23 4.15
CA PHE A 148 23.90 12.74 3.08
C PHE A 148 23.50 14.13 2.56
N GLY A 149 22.38 14.71 3.02
CA GLY A 149 21.88 16.00 2.53
C GLY A 149 21.29 15.93 1.12
N GLU A 150 21.01 14.72 0.63
CA GLU A 150 20.56 14.48 -0.73
C GLU A 150 19.36 13.52 -0.70
N ARG A 151 18.21 13.96 -1.20
CA ARG A 151 16.98 13.14 -1.17
C ARG A 151 16.95 12.15 -2.32
N LEU A 152 16.79 10.87 -1.99
CA LEU A 152 16.38 9.82 -2.90
C LEU A 152 14.93 9.44 -2.62
N ILE A 153 14.26 8.93 -3.65
CA ILE A 153 12.92 8.34 -3.54
C ILE A 153 13.07 6.84 -3.87
N PRO A 154 13.42 6.00 -2.89
CA PRO A 154 13.58 4.58 -3.11
C PRO A 154 12.22 3.90 -3.34
N VAL A 155 12.14 3.13 -4.41
CA VAL A 155 10.97 2.32 -4.79
C VAL A 155 11.40 0.86 -4.86
N GLY A 156 10.93 0.04 -3.92
CA GLY A 156 11.23 -1.38 -3.88
C GLY A 156 10.06 -2.22 -4.35
N THR A 157 10.30 -3.19 -5.22
CA THR A 157 9.29 -4.20 -5.56
C THR A 157 9.70 -5.57 -5.04
N VAL A 158 8.72 -6.33 -4.59
CA VAL A 158 8.90 -7.71 -4.10
C VAL A 158 7.59 -8.46 -4.31
N TYR A 159 7.64 -9.79 -4.43
CA TYR A 159 6.42 -10.59 -4.32
C TYR A 159 5.82 -10.37 -2.92
N ASP A 160 4.54 -10.02 -2.87
CA ASP A 160 3.83 -9.69 -1.63
C ASP A 160 4.07 -10.69 -0.48
N PRO A 161 3.99 -12.03 -0.66
CA PRO A 161 4.26 -12.98 0.43
C PRO A 161 5.65 -12.84 1.04
N PHE A 162 6.63 -12.33 0.29
CA PHE A 162 8.03 -12.24 0.70
C PHE A 162 8.38 -10.94 1.40
N VAL A 163 7.42 -10.02 1.58
CA VAL A 163 7.57 -8.91 2.54
C VAL A 163 7.93 -9.45 3.92
N ALA A 164 7.33 -10.59 4.32
CA ALA A 164 7.64 -11.25 5.59
C ALA A 164 9.10 -11.73 5.70
N ARG A 165 9.80 -11.99 4.57
CA ARG A 165 11.21 -12.41 4.58
C ARG A 165 12.18 -11.27 4.93
N GLY A 166 11.77 -10.01 4.73
CA GLY A 166 12.55 -8.81 5.06
C GLY A 166 11.97 -8.00 6.22
N LEU A 167 10.98 -8.53 6.95
CA LEU A 167 10.14 -7.74 7.85
C LEU A 167 10.92 -7.07 9.00
N ASP A 168 11.92 -7.74 9.55
CA ASP A 168 12.75 -7.18 10.62
C ASP A 168 13.48 -5.90 10.16
N ALA A 169 14.09 -5.94 8.97
CA ALA A 169 14.72 -4.77 8.38
C ALA A 169 13.72 -3.67 8.02
N LEU A 170 12.51 -4.02 7.55
CA LEU A 170 11.45 -3.04 7.30
C LEU A 170 11.04 -2.33 8.60
N ASN A 171 10.87 -3.08 9.69
CA ASN A 171 10.54 -2.52 10.99
C ASN A 171 11.60 -1.52 11.47
N TYR A 172 12.89 -1.86 11.35
CA TYR A 172 13.96 -0.93 11.68
C TYR A 172 14.03 0.28 10.73
N ALA A 173 13.77 0.10 9.44
CA ALA A 173 13.72 1.21 8.49
C ALA A 173 12.62 2.22 8.87
N CYS A 174 11.42 1.74 9.20
CA CYS A 174 10.32 2.59 9.68
C CYS A 174 10.65 3.24 11.02
N TYR A 175 11.21 2.49 11.98
CA TYR A 175 11.64 3.04 13.27
C TYR A 175 12.70 4.14 13.14
N GLN A 176 13.58 4.03 12.15
CA GLN A 176 14.59 5.04 11.82
C GLN A 176 14.04 6.24 11.04
N ASP A 177 12.74 6.22 10.69
CA ASP A 177 12.06 7.21 9.88
C ASP A 177 12.55 7.28 8.43
N ALA A 178 12.84 6.12 7.83
CA ALA A 178 13.17 6.03 6.41
C ALA A 178 11.97 6.44 5.53
N ARG A 179 12.28 7.02 4.36
CA ARG A 179 11.30 7.43 3.33
C ARG A 179 11.37 6.50 2.14
N LEU A 180 10.45 5.53 2.02
CA LEU A 180 10.43 4.55 0.92
C LEU A 180 9.03 4.19 0.46
N LEU A 181 8.92 3.79 -0.81
CA LEU A 181 7.74 3.13 -1.38
C LEU A 181 8.04 1.64 -1.59
N LEU A 182 7.41 0.78 -0.80
CA LEU A 182 7.45 -0.66 -0.96
C LEU A 182 6.22 -1.13 -1.75
N VAL A 183 6.42 -1.99 -2.74
CA VAL A 183 5.35 -2.54 -3.57
C VAL A 183 5.40 -4.06 -3.52
N GLY A 184 4.43 -4.65 -2.81
CA GLY A 184 4.16 -6.07 -2.76
C GLY A 184 3.27 -6.48 -3.94
N THR A 185 3.86 -7.11 -4.95
CA THR A 185 3.14 -7.54 -6.15
C THR A 185 3.81 -8.77 -6.77
N PRO A 186 3.06 -9.80 -7.17
CA PRO A 186 1.61 -9.94 -7.05
C PRO A 186 1.17 -10.25 -5.60
N SER A 187 -0.02 -9.79 -5.21
CA SER A 187 -0.64 -10.06 -3.90
C SER A 187 -1.79 -11.06 -3.95
N GLY A 188 -2.06 -11.70 -2.81
CA GLY A 188 -3.24 -12.50 -2.55
C GLY A 188 -3.20 -13.94 -3.10
N VAL A 189 -4.29 -14.68 -2.91
CA VAL A 189 -4.52 -15.96 -3.63
C VAL A 189 -4.84 -15.74 -5.10
N THR A 190 -5.07 -14.50 -5.52
CA THR A 190 -5.15 -14.09 -6.93
C THR A 190 -3.91 -14.49 -7.73
N LEU A 191 -2.75 -14.65 -7.10
CA LEU A 191 -1.60 -15.35 -7.68
C LEU A 191 -1.85 -16.87 -7.72
N ALA A 192 -2.93 -17.25 -8.39
CA ALA A 192 -3.53 -18.58 -8.32
C ALA A 192 -2.62 -19.71 -8.85
N PRO A 193 -1.90 -19.53 -9.99
CA PRO A 193 -1.05 -20.61 -10.53
C PRO A 193 0.18 -20.96 -9.66
N GLU A 194 0.73 -20.00 -8.93
CA GLU A 194 2.01 -20.17 -8.19
C GLU A 194 1.88 -20.95 -6.88
N GLY A 195 0.64 -21.20 -6.43
CA GLY A 195 0.34 -22.02 -5.25
C GLY A 195 0.64 -21.35 -3.90
N GLY A 196 0.31 -22.07 -2.81
CA GLY A 196 0.23 -21.51 -1.47
C GLY A 196 1.51 -20.88 -0.89
N ALA A 197 2.69 -21.27 -1.37
CA ALA A 197 3.95 -20.68 -0.93
C ALA A 197 4.19 -19.26 -1.48
N HIS A 198 3.48 -18.89 -2.56
CA HIS A 198 3.58 -17.58 -3.22
C HIS A 198 2.32 -16.73 -3.03
N GLN A 199 1.31 -17.24 -2.33
CA GLN A 199 0.06 -16.52 -2.11
C GLN A 199 0.09 -15.85 -0.74
N SER A 200 -0.10 -14.53 -0.72
CA SER A 200 -0.05 -13.76 0.51
C SER A 200 -1.41 -13.70 1.21
N ILE A 201 -1.42 -14.00 2.51
CA ILE A 201 -2.64 -14.00 3.33
C ILE A 201 -2.54 -12.96 4.43
N GLY A 202 -1.46 -12.99 5.21
CA GLY A 202 -1.27 -12.12 6.39
C GLY A 202 -0.61 -10.76 6.11
N THR A 203 -0.12 -10.50 4.89
CA THR A 203 0.55 -9.24 4.54
C THR A 203 -0.30 -7.97 4.69
N PRO A 204 -1.63 -7.94 4.49
CA PRO A 204 -2.39 -6.73 4.82
C PRO A 204 -2.40 -6.43 6.33
N LEU A 205 -2.29 -7.46 7.19
CA LEU A 205 -2.15 -7.25 8.65
C LEU A 205 -0.76 -6.71 9.01
N ILE A 206 0.30 -7.11 8.29
CA ILE A 206 1.62 -6.50 8.43
C ILE A 206 1.52 -5.00 8.13
N GLY A 207 0.86 -4.62 7.03
CA GLY A 207 0.63 -3.23 6.67
C GLY A 207 -0.11 -2.43 7.74
N MET A 208 -1.11 -3.01 8.41
CA MET A 208 -1.85 -2.36 9.50
C MET A 208 -1.07 -2.28 10.82
N ALA A 209 -0.14 -3.21 11.06
CA ALA A 209 0.57 -3.33 12.33
C ALA A 209 1.89 -2.54 12.36
N GLN A 210 2.47 -2.24 11.19
CA GLN A 210 3.76 -1.58 11.08
C GLN A 210 3.63 -0.06 11.29
N ASP A 211 4.11 0.43 12.44
CA ASP A 211 4.22 1.88 12.67
C ASP A 211 5.17 2.53 11.66
N GLY A 212 4.87 3.77 11.26
CA GLY A 212 5.61 4.52 10.24
C GLY A 212 5.42 4.03 8.79
N LEU A 213 4.46 3.13 8.53
CA LEU A 213 4.15 2.59 7.20
C LEU A 213 2.68 2.78 6.85
N ALA A 214 2.38 3.69 5.92
CA ALA A 214 1.03 3.82 5.39
C ALA A 214 0.76 2.72 4.35
N SER A 215 -0.23 1.86 4.58
CA SER A 215 -0.50 0.71 3.71
C SER A 215 -1.75 0.89 2.86
N PHE A 216 -1.68 0.56 1.57
CA PHE A 216 -2.80 0.64 0.63
C PHE A 216 -2.93 -0.61 -0.24
N GLU A 217 -4.15 -0.85 -0.72
CA GLU A 217 -4.47 -1.90 -1.69
C GLU A 217 -5.59 -1.41 -2.62
N PRO A 218 -5.24 -0.70 -3.71
CA PRO A 218 -6.20 -0.23 -4.69
C PRO A 218 -6.77 -1.39 -5.54
N ALA A 219 -8.02 -1.27 -5.93
CA ALA A 219 -8.66 -2.12 -6.93
C ALA A 219 -8.51 -1.56 -8.35
N PHE A 220 -8.55 -0.23 -8.49
CA PHE A 220 -8.63 0.46 -9.78
C PHE A 220 -7.41 1.34 -10.07
N LEU A 221 -7.22 1.67 -11.35
CA LEU A 221 -6.07 2.45 -11.83
C LEU A 221 -6.11 3.92 -11.39
N ASP A 222 -7.29 4.51 -11.28
CA ASP A 222 -7.45 5.88 -10.78
C ASP A 222 -7.11 5.98 -9.30
N GLU A 223 -7.52 4.99 -8.49
CA GLU A 223 -7.10 4.86 -7.09
C GLU A 223 -5.58 4.74 -6.99
N LEU A 224 -4.97 3.82 -7.76
CA LEU A 224 -3.52 3.62 -7.77
C LEU A 224 -2.77 4.91 -8.15
N SER A 225 -3.24 5.60 -9.19
CA SER A 225 -2.67 6.87 -9.64
C SER A 225 -2.73 7.94 -8.55
N ILE A 226 -3.87 8.07 -7.85
CA ILE A 226 -4.06 9.00 -6.74
C ILE A 226 -3.14 8.65 -5.57
N ILE A 227 -3.07 7.37 -5.19
CA ILE A 227 -2.24 6.88 -4.09
C ILE A 227 -0.76 7.09 -4.38
N MET A 228 -0.28 6.78 -5.58
CA MET A 228 1.13 6.99 -5.94
C MET A 228 1.50 8.49 -5.95
N ASP A 229 0.63 9.34 -6.49
CA ASP A 229 0.84 10.80 -6.48
C ASP A 229 0.95 11.35 -5.05
N TRP A 230 0.03 10.93 -4.18
CA TRP A 230 0.08 11.24 -2.75
C TRP A 230 1.31 10.65 -2.06
N SER A 231 1.73 9.43 -2.44
CA SER A 231 2.88 8.77 -1.83
C SER A 231 4.16 9.58 -2.08
N PHE A 232 4.39 10.05 -3.30
CA PHE A 232 5.56 10.89 -3.60
C PHE A 232 5.57 12.21 -2.84
N ASP A 233 4.41 12.70 -2.40
CA ASP A 233 4.30 13.84 -1.50
C ASP A 233 4.60 13.43 -0.05
N TYR A 234 3.91 12.41 0.43
CA TYR A 234 3.98 11.88 1.80
C TYR A 234 5.39 11.45 2.20
N LEU A 235 6.17 10.85 1.30
CA LEU A 235 7.57 10.47 1.54
C LEU A 235 8.50 11.68 1.79
N GLN A 236 8.04 12.90 1.52
CA GLN A 236 8.86 14.10 1.61
C GLN A 236 8.46 15.03 2.77
N ARG A 237 7.32 14.75 3.43
CA ARG A 237 6.82 15.56 4.54
C ARG A 237 7.64 15.36 5.80
N ASP A 238 7.74 16.43 6.57
CA ASP A 238 8.57 16.57 7.78
C ASP A 238 7.92 17.52 8.82
N GLY A 239 6.60 17.73 8.73
CA GLY A 239 5.85 18.61 9.60
C GLY A 239 5.76 18.10 11.04
N GLU A 240 5.39 19.02 11.94
CA GLU A 240 5.07 18.71 13.33
C GLU A 240 3.91 17.72 13.35
N GLY A 241 4.01 16.65 14.14
CA GLY A 241 3.09 15.49 14.10
C GLY A 241 1.67 15.71 14.62
N ASP A 242 1.15 16.92 14.38
CA ASP A 242 -0.21 17.32 14.62
C ASP A 242 -1.16 16.45 13.78
N PRO A 243 -2.16 15.83 14.41
CA PRO A 243 -3.12 15.02 13.69
C PRO A 243 -4.00 15.92 12.80
N ASN A 244 -4.22 15.48 11.57
CA ASN A 244 -5.22 16.10 10.71
C ASN A 244 -6.60 15.95 11.37
N GLU A 245 -7.29 17.05 11.68
CA GLU A 245 -8.56 17.02 12.42
C GLU A 245 -9.69 16.25 11.71
N ARG A 246 -9.57 16.04 10.39
CA ARG A 246 -10.52 15.27 9.59
C ARG A 246 -10.30 13.76 9.72
N THR A 247 -9.06 13.27 9.69
CA THR A 247 -8.76 11.82 9.71
C THR A 247 -8.21 11.32 11.04
N TRP A 248 -7.65 12.23 11.84
CA TRP A 248 -6.81 12.01 13.02
C TRP A 248 -5.48 11.29 12.71
N LEU A 249 -5.11 11.22 11.44
CA LEU A 249 -3.83 10.67 10.96
C LEU A 249 -2.74 11.73 11.04
N ARG A 250 -1.49 11.28 11.20
CA ARG A 250 -0.32 12.14 11.28
C ARG A 250 0.35 12.28 9.91
N ASP A 251 -0.42 12.66 8.91
CA ASP A 251 0.11 12.69 7.55
C ASP A 251 1.18 13.78 7.34
N GLU A 252 1.20 14.81 8.19
CA GLU A 252 2.20 15.89 8.14
C GLU A 252 3.61 15.41 8.50
N THR A 253 3.77 14.33 9.28
CA THR A 253 5.12 13.80 9.61
C THR A 253 5.79 13.09 8.44
N GLY A 254 5.01 12.75 7.41
CA GLY A 254 5.44 11.80 6.39
C GLY A 254 5.63 10.40 6.95
N GLY A 255 6.23 9.53 6.14
CA GLY A 255 6.47 8.13 6.50
C GLY A 255 6.97 7.32 5.32
N SER A 256 6.90 6.00 5.47
CA SER A 256 7.03 5.04 4.36
C SER A 256 5.65 4.62 3.85
N VAL A 257 5.59 4.11 2.63
CA VAL A 257 4.34 3.60 2.02
C VAL A 257 4.50 2.16 1.58
N TYR A 258 3.45 1.36 1.78
CA TYR A 258 3.35 0.00 1.27
C TYR A 258 2.11 -0.16 0.37
N LEU A 259 2.31 -0.67 -0.84
CA LEU A 259 1.24 -0.98 -1.79
C LEU A 259 1.15 -2.48 -2.03
N ARG A 260 -0.02 -3.06 -1.84
CA ARG A 260 -0.36 -4.41 -2.33
C ARG A 260 -1.01 -4.29 -3.71
N LEU A 261 -0.44 -4.92 -4.73
CA LEU A 261 -0.96 -4.85 -6.10
C LEU A 261 -1.18 -6.24 -6.70
N SER A 262 -2.12 -6.33 -7.64
CA SER A 262 -2.55 -7.57 -8.29
C SER A 262 -2.12 -7.62 -9.75
N THR A 263 -1.89 -8.83 -10.26
CA THR A 263 -1.68 -9.12 -11.70
C THR A 263 -2.98 -9.32 -12.46
N ARG A 264 -4.12 -9.50 -11.77
CA ARG A 264 -5.42 -9.73 -12.40
C ARG A 264 -5.89 -8.48 -13.15
N PRO A 265 -6.11 -8.54 -14.47
CA PRO A 265 -6.71 -7.44 -15.20
C PRO A 265 -8.15 -7.20 -14.74
N MET A 266 -8.52 -5.95 -14.49
CA MET A 266 -9.85 -5.55 -14.03
C MET A 266 -10.46 -4.48 -14.92
N GLU A 267 -11.79 -4.49 -15.06
CA GLU A 267 -12.49 -3.47 -15.86
C GLU A 267 -12.48 -2.19 -15.06
N GLN A 268 -12.01 -1.12 -15.69
CA GLN A 268 -11.83 0.15 -15.01
C GLN A 268 -13.16 0.92 -15.03
N PRO A 269 -13.53 1.57 -13.92
CA PRO A 269 -14.70 2.44 -13.88
C PRO A 269 -14.52 3.60 -14.86
N GLN A 270 -15.64 4.20 -15.27
CA GLN A 270 -15.59 5.48 -15.97
C GLN A 270 -14.89 6.53 -15.11
N HIS A 271 -14.31 7.56 -15.74
CA HIS A 271 -13.54 8.56 -15.02
C HIS A 271 -14.33 9.20 -13.87
N ARG A 272 -13.79 9.09 -12.66
CA ARG A 272 -14.36 9.66 -11.43
C ARG A 272 -13.60 10.92 -11.07
N SER A 273 -14.29 12.05 -11.04
CA SER A 273 -13.72 13.36 -10.75
C SER A 273 -14.41 14.08 -9.60
N ASP A 274 -15.21 13.37 -8.82
CA ASP A 274 -15.90 13.97 -7.68
C ASP A 274 -14.87 14.55 -6.70
N PRO A 275 -15.06 15.78 -6.17
CA PRO A 275 -14.07 16.43 -5.33
C PRO A 275 -13.63 15.61 -4.11
N GLY A 276 -14.55 14.87 -3.50
CA GLY A 276 -14.27 14.01 -2.34
C GLY A 276 -13.71 12.62 -2.68
N PHE A 277 -13.67 12.22 -3.95
CA PHE A 277 -13.22 10.88 -4.35
C PHE A 277 -11.73 10.68 -4.07
N ALA A 278 -10.88 11.58 -4.57
CA ALA A 278 -9.44 11.45 -4.38
C ALA A 278 -9.06 11.50 -2.90
N GLU A 279 -9.73 12.36 -2.14
CA GLU A 279 -9.54 12.44 -0.69
C GLU A 279 -9.96 11.14 0.01
N GLY A 280 -11.14 10.59 -0.31
CA GLY A 280 -11.58 9.30 0.23
C GLY A 280 -10.65 8.13 -0.12
N VAL A 281 -10.11 8.10 -1.34
CA VAL A 281 -9.08 7.12 -1.74
C VAL A 281 -7.86 7.21 -0.84
N ILE A 282 -7.37 8.41 -0.55
CA ILE A 282 -6.21 8.61 0.31
C ILE A 282 -6.55 8.32 1.77
N ASP A 283 -7.73 8.67 2.25
CA ASP A 283 -8.13 8.43 3.64
C ASP A 283 -8.39 6.97 3.97
N GLY A 284 -8.63 6.15 2.95
CA GLY A 284 -8.74 4.70 3.04
C GLY A 284 -10.08 4.11 2.64
N ALA A 285 -11.11 4.92 2.35
CA ALA A 285 -12.35 4.42 1.78
C ALA A 285 -13.23 5.49 1.13
N TYR A 286 -14.06 5.06 0.19
CA TYR A 286 -15.16 5.83 -0.38
C TYR A 286 -16.32 4.92 -0.77
N TRP A 287 -17.52 5.50 -0.91
CA TRP A 287 -18.68 4.77 -1.42
C TRP A 287 -18.58 4.61 -2.93
N LEU A 288 -18.40 3.37 -3.41
CA LEU A 288 -18.54 3.05 -4.83
C LEU A 288 -20.01 3.11 -5.25
N ARG A 289 -20.90 2.66 -4.35
CA ARG A 289 -22.34 2.89 -4.42
C ARG A 289 -22.82 3.26 -3.01
N GLU A 290 -23.14 4.53 -2.81
CA GLU A 290 -23.65 5.02 -1.52
C GLU A 290 -25.05 4.44 -1.29
N PRO A 291 -25.30 3.82 -0.12
CA PRO A 291 -26.63 3.34 0.22
C PRO A 291 -27.57 4.47 0.64
N GLY A 292 -28.86 4.25 0.47
CA GLY A 292 -29.92 5.06 1.05
C GLY A 292 -30.21 4.73 2.52
N SER A 293 -31.24 5.38 3.08
CA SER A 293 -31.57 5.30 4.51
C SER A 293 -32.13 3.97 5.00
N ASN A 294 -32.42 3.03 4.10
CA ASN A 294 -33.00 1.71 4.40
C ASN A 294 -32.07 0.55 4.00
N ALA A 295 -30.76 0.81 3.98
CA ALA A 295 -29.73 -0.17 3.62
C ALA A 295 -29.83 -1.44 4.48
N GLU A 296 -30.04 -2.58 3.84
CA GLU A 296 -30.13 -3.88 4.51
C GLU A 296 -28.75 -4.54 4.59
N VAL A 297 -27.93 -4.32 3.56
CA VAL A 297 -26.60 -4.93 3.41
C VAL A 297 -25.61 -3.89 2.90
N VAL A 298 -24.38 -3.92 3.40
CA VAL A 298 -23.24 -3.22 2.77
C VAL A 298 -22.17 -4.24 2.46
N ILE A 299 -21.66 -4.24 1.23
CA ILE A 299 -20.45 -4.97 0.87
C ILE A 299 -19.27 -4.01 0.98
N ALA A 300 -18.36 -4.26 1.93
CA ALA A 300 -17.10 -3.54 2.04
C ALA A 300 -15.97 -4.42 1.51
N TYR A 301 -15.27 -3.99 0.47
CA TYR A 301 -14.21 -4.78 -0.14
C TYR A 301 -12.89 -4.03 -0.16
N GLN A 302 -11.77 -4.76 -0.21
CA GLN A 302 -10.45 -4.19 -0.45
C GLN A 302 -9.76 -4.93 -1.60
N GLY A 303 -9.13 -4.18 -2.50
CA GLY A 303 -8.32 -4.74 -3.59
C GLY A 303 -9.12 -5.48 -4.68
N THR A 304 -8.48 -6.48 -5.26
CA THR A 304 -8.88 -7.08 -6.55
C THR A 304 -10.19 -7.87 -6.53
N VAL A 305 -10.76 -8.14 -5.34
CA VAL A 305 -12.11 -8.71 -5.16
C VAL A 305 -13.25 -7.71 -5.47
N ALA A 306 -12.93 -6.49 -5.91
CA ALA A 306 -13.93 -5.50 -6.32
C ALA A 306 -14.88 -6.03 -7.40
N THR A 307 -14.38 -6.83 -8.35
CA THR A 307 -15.20 -7.44 -9.40
C THR A 307 -16.30 -8.33 -8.80
N GLU A 308 -15.95 -9.16 -7.83
CA GLU A 308 -16.86 -10.05 -7.11
C GLU A 308 -17.87 -9.25 -6.28
N ALA A 309 -17.40 -8.22 -5.57
CA ALA A 309 -18.24 -7.35 -4.76
C ALA A 309 -19.28 -6.60 -5.61
N ILE A 310 -18.89 -6.05 -6.77
CA ILE A 310 -19.79 -5.36 -7.70
C ILE A 310 -20.80 -6.33 -8.30
N ALA A 311 -20.35 -7.51 -8.74
CA ALA A 311 -21.23 -8.53 -9.29
C ALA A 311 -22.25 -9.02 -8.25
N ALA A 312 -21.82 -9.26 -7.01
CA ALA A 312 -22.71 -9.63 -5.91
C ALA A 312 -23.70 -8.51 -5.59
N ALA A 313 -23.26 -7.25 -5.57
CA ALA A 313 -24.14 -6.11 -5.32
C ALA A 313 -25.25 -6.00 -6.36
N GLY A 314 -24.93 -6.18 -7.65
CA GLY A 314 -25.90 -6.19 -8.74
C GLY A 314 -26.95 -7.31 -8.59
N ARG A 315 -26.53 -8.49 -8.10
CA ARG A 315 -27.43 -9.62 -7.85
C ARG A 315 -28.32 -9.41 -6.63
N ILE A 316 -27.76 -8.90 -5.53
CA ILE A 316 -28.49 -8.66 -4.27
C ILE A 316 -29.51 -7.51 -4.44
N GLY A 317 -29.16 -6.47 -5.19
CA GLY A 317 -30.02 -5.30 -5.41
C GLY A 317 -31.36 -5.62 -6.08
N GLY A 318 -31.50 -6.80 -6.72
CA GLY A 318 -32.79 -7.26 -7.26
C GLY A 318 -33.75 -7.82 -6.22
N ASP A 319 -33.24 -8.29 -5.07
CA ASP A 319 -34.01 -9.05 -4.08
C ASP A 319 -34.08 -8.37 -2.69
N ARG A 320 -33.23 -7.36 -2.43
CA ARG A 320 -33.15 -6.63 -1.16
C ARG A 320 -33.58 -5.17 -1.29
N ARG A 321 -33.98 -4.57 -0.17
CA ARG A 321 -34.51 -3.19 -0.16
C ARG A 321 -33.50 -2.17 -0.66
N ASP A 322 -32.30 -2.25 -0.12
CA ASP A 322 -31.18 -1.44 -0.55
C ASP A 322 -29.86 -2.06 -0.07
N ILE A 323 -28.81 -1.77 -0.83
CA ILE A 323 -27.45 -2.25 -0.60
C ILE A 323 -26.47 -1.07 -0.64
N GLY A 324 -25.30 -1.17 -0.02
CA GLY A 324 -24.19 -0.25 -0.24
C GLY A 324 -22.97 -1.01 -0.72
N VAL A 325 -22.08 -0.33 -1.46
CA VAL A 325 -20.78 -0.88 -1.83
C VAL A 325 -19.70 0.11 -1.39
N LEU A 326 -18.95 -0.28 -0.36
CA LEU A 326 -17.86 0.50 0.20
C LEU A 326 -16.54 -0.03 -0.35
N ALA A 327 -15.82 0.82 -1.08
CA ALA A 327 -14.47 0.53 -1.53
C ALA A 327 -13.49 0.95 -0.44
N VAL A 328 -12.73 0.00 0.09
CA VAL A 328 -11.66 0.24 1.07
C VAL A 328 -10.33 0.18 0.33
N THR A 329 -9.65 1.31 0.26
CA THR A 329 -8.30 1.44 -0.35
C THR A 329 -7.20 1.27 0.70
N SER A 330 -7.51 1.46 2.00
CA SER A 330 -6.58 1.27 3.10
C SER A 330 -7.31 0.91 4.41
N ALA A 331 -7.31 -0.37 4.76
CA ALA A 331 -7.76 -0.83 6.09
C ALA A 331 -6.90 -0.25 7.23
N ASP A 332 -5.60 -0.04 6.98
CA ASP A 332 -4.65 0.59 7.90
C ASP A 332 -5.12 1.98 8.31
N ARG A 333 -5.29 2.88 7.34
CA ARG A 333 -5.64 4.27 7.61
C ARG A 333 -7.02 4.43 8.24
N LEU A 334 -7.98 3.60 7.86
CA LEU A 334 -9.28 3.56 8.52
C LEU A 334 -9.17 3.13 9.99
N ASN A 335 -8.38 2.10 10.29
CA ASN A 335 -8.19 1.61 11.66
C ASN A 335 -7.41 2.61 12.52
N ALA A 336 -6.30 3.14 11.99
CA ALA A 336 -5.48 4.15 12.63
C ALA A 336 -6.31 5.40 12.95
N GLY A 337 -7.09 5.91 11.99
CA GLY A 337 -7.99 7.04 12.20
C GLY A 337 -9.07 6.76 13.24
N TRP A 338 -9.69 5.58 13.22
CA TRP A 338 -10.70 5.19 14.22
C TRP A 338 -10.13 5.15 15.64
N THR A 339 -8.97 4.52 15.83
CA THR A 339 -8.33 4.46 17.14
C THR A 339 -7.80 5.84 17.59
N ALA A 340 -7.31 6.66 16.66
CA ALA A 340 -6.84 8.02 16.94
C ALA A 340 -7.99 8.95 17.37
N ALA A 341 -9.12 8.92 16.67
CA ALA A 341 -10.32 9.68 17.06
C ALA A 341 -10.83 9.27 18.45
N ARG A 342 -10.83 7.97 18.77
CA ARG A 342 -11.16 7.47 20.13
C ARG A 342 -10.22 8.03 21.19
N ARG A 343 -8.91 8.03 20.94
CA ARG A 343 -7.92 8.63 21.84
C ARG A 343 -8.09 10.14 21.98
N ALA A 344 -8.43 10.84 20.90
CA ALA A 344 -8.67 12.28 20.90
C ALA A 344 -9.89 12.63 21.77
N ARG A 345 -11.00 11.87 21.67
CA ARG A 345 -12.16 12.03 22.55
C ARG A 345 -11.79 11.84 24.02
N ALA A 346 -10.99 10.82 24.34
CA ALA A 346 -10.51 10.58 25.70
C ALA A 346 -9.62 11.72 26.24
N ARG A 347 -9.00 12.52 25.36
CA ARG A 347 -8.18 13.70 25.71
C ARG A 347 -8.96 15.02 25.68
N GLY A 348 -10.28 14.99 25.52
CA GLY A 348 -11.14 16.19 25.58
C GLY A 348 -11.64 16.72 24.23
N HIS A 349 -11.24 16.13 23.09
CA HIS A 349 -11.81 16.47 21.78
C HIS A 349 -13.13 15.73 21.57
N ALA A 350 -14.18 16.11 22.30
CA ALA A 350 -15.44 15.36 22.40
C ALA A 350 -16.12 15.04 21.05
N THR A 351 -15.97 15.92 20.06
CA THR A 351 -16.57 15.78 18.72
C THR A 351 -15.68 15.11 17.69
N ALA A 352 -14.48 14.63 18.08
CA ALA A 352 -13.57 13.96 17.16
C ALA A 352 -14.23 12.76 16.49
N MET A 353 -14.24 12.73 15.15
CA MET A 353 -14.76 11.63 14.35
C MET A 353 -13.75 11.20 13.28
N SER A 354 -13.59 9.90 13.12
CA SER A 354 -12.81 9.28 12.05
C SER A 354 -13.61 9.14 10.75
N LEU A 355 -12.92 8.82 9.64
CA LEU A 355 -13.59 8.53 8.38
C LEU A 355 -14.54 7.32 8.49
N ALA A 356 -14.09 6.22 9.11
CA ALA A 356 -14.91 5.03 9.30
C ALA A 356 -16.20 5.34 10.06
N GLU A 357 -16.12 6.17 11.12
CA GLU A 357 -17.31 6.62 11.85
C GLU A 357 -18.25 7.44 10.98
N ARG A 358 -17.73 8.38 10.17
CA ARG A 358 -18.56 9.20 9.27
C ARG A 358 -19.27 8.37 8.20
N LEU A 359 -18.58 7.41 7.60
CA LEU A 359 -19.13 6.54 6.56
C LEU A 359 -20.23 5.64 7.13
N LEU A 360 -20.00 5.04 8.30
CA LEU A 360 -20.91 4.06 8.89
C LEU A 360 -22.03 4.69 9.72
N ALA A 361 -21.91 5.95 10.17
CA ALA A 361 -22.93 6.62 10.99
C ALA A 361 -24.29 6.77 10.30
N ARG A 362 -24.32 6.77 8.96
CA ARG A 362 -25.56 6.89 8.18
C ARG A 362 -26.30 5.56 8.01
N LEU A 363 -25.66 4.45 8.34
CA LEU A 363 -26.23 3.12 8.14
C LEU A 363 -27.22 2.80 9.27
N PRO A 364 -28.39 2.19 8.95
CA PRO A 364 -29.30 1.70 9.97
C PRO A 364 -28.66 0.63 10.85
N ALA A 365 -29.01 0.58 12.14
CA ALA A 365 -28.49 -0.42 13.07
C ALA A 365 -28.76 -1.89 12.67
N HIS A 366 -29.75 -2.13 11.81
CA HIS A 366 -30.07 -3.46 11.27
C HIS A 366 -29.24 -3.83 10.03
N CYS A 367 -28.48 -2.88 9.48
CA CYS A 367 -27.63 -3.11 8.32
C CYS A 367 -26.53 -4.12 8.66
N THR A 368 -26.35 -5.12 7.80
CA THR A 368 -25.26 -6.09 7.94
C THR A 368 -24.10 -5.72 7.02
N LEU A 369 -22.88 -5.71 7.57
CA LEU A 369 -21.66 -5.55 6.79
C LEU A 369 -21.15 -6.93 6.33
N ILE A 370 -20.93 -7.08 5.03
CA ILE A 370 -20.20 -8.21 4.47
C ILE A 370 -18.85 -7.66 4.02
N THR A 371 -17.78 -8.04 4.72
CA THR A 371 -16.44 -7.57 4.36
C THR A 371 -15.74 -8.62 3.51
N VAL A 372 -15.07 -8.25 2.44
CA VAL A 372 -14.42 -9.19 1.50
C VAL A 372 -13.01 -8.73 1.19
N ILE A 373 -12.03 -9.62 1.31
CA ILE A 373 -10.64 -9.32 0.99
C ILE A 373 -9.91 -10.56 0.45
N ASP A 374 -9.04 -10.36 -0.54
CA ASP A 374 -8.02 -11.35 -0.91
C ASP A 374 -6.83 -11.29 0.06
N GLY A 375 -7.07 -11.80 1.26
CA GLY A 375 -6.18 -11.75 2.40
C GLY A 375 -6.91 -12.16 3.68
N HIS A 376 -6.26 -12.01 4.83
CA HIS A 376 -6.84 -12.44 6.09
C HIS A 376 -8.10 -11.61 6.47
N PRO A 377 -9.23 -12.25 6.82
CA PRO A 377 -10.51 -11.55 7.08
C PRO A 377 -10.44 -10.53 8.23
N ALA A 378 -9.55 -10.74 9.19
CA ALA A 378 -9.33 -9.81 10.32
C ALA A 378 -8.94 -8.38 9.87
N THR A 379 -8.44 -8.21 8.64
CA THR A 379 -8.10 -6.89 8.08
C THR A 379 -9.31 -5.96 8.02
N LEU A 380 -10.52 -6.48 7.75
CA LEU A 380 -11.74 -5.67 7.62
C LEU A 380 -12.82 -5.99 8.67
N SER A 381 -12.74 -7.12 9.36
CA SER A 381 -13.80 -7.58 10.27
C SER A 381 -14.15 -6.57 11.38
N TRP A 382 -13.18 -5.77 11.82
CA TRP A 382 -13.33 -4.74 12.84
C TRP A 382 -14.26 -3.58 12.44
N LEU A 383 -14.55 -3.38 11.14
CA LEU A 383 -15.45 -2.30 10.68
C LEU A 383 -16.81 -2.34 11.36
N GLY A 384 -17.32 -3.53 11.69
CA GLY A 384 -18.59 -3.68 12.43
C GLY A 384 -18.55 -3.07 13.82
N ALA A 385 -17.40 -3.11 14.49
CA ALA A 385 -17.23 -2.57 15.84
C ALA A 385 -17.26 -1.03 15.89
N VAL A 386 -17.11 -0.35 14.74
CA VAL A 386 -17.12 1.12 14.68
C VAL A 386 -18.49 1.69 15.08
N ALA A 387 -19.57 1.09 14.56
CA ALA A 387 -20.94 1.53 14.79
C ALA A 387 -21.87 0.38 15.25
N GLY A 388 -21.31 -0.72 15.75
CA GLY A 388 -22.08 -1.84 16.31
C GLY A 388 -22.85 -2.69 15.29
N HIS A 389 -22.38 -2.74 14.04
CA HIS A 389 -23.04 -3.50 12.98
C HIS A 389 -22.66 -4.98 13.04
N ARG A 390 -23.60 -5.86 12.68
CA ARG A 390 -23.29 -7.27 12.44
C ARG A 390 -22.36 -7.38 11.23
N THR A 391 -21.25 -8.10 11.39
CA THR A 391 -20.27 -8.29 10.31
C THR A 391 -20.12 -9.75 9.93
N VAL A 392 -20.01 -10.00 8.63
CA VAL A 392 -19.66 -11.28 8.03
C VAL A 392 -18.34 -11.11 7.29
N PRO A 393 -17.22 -11.54 7.88
CA PRO A 393 -15.94 -11.42 7.22
C PRO A 393 -15.69 -12.60 6.28
N LEU A 394 -15.46 -12.31 5.01
CA LEU A 394 -15.04 -13.24 3.97
C LEU A 394 -13.59 -12.92 3.62
N GLY A 395 -12.74 -13.94 3.63
CA GLY A 395 -11.31 -13.80 3.39
C GLY A 395 -10.63 -15.16 3.38
N VAL A 396 -9.31 -15.15 3.33
CA VAL A 396 -8.47 -16.35 3.25
C VAL A 396 -7.83 -16.61 4.61
N GLU A 397 -8.00 -17.82 5.16
CA GLU A 397 -7.48 -18.20 6.50
C GLU A 397 -6.54 -19.41 6.47
N HIS A 398 -6.40 -20.03 5.30
CA HIS A 398 -5.61 -21.26 5.12
C HIS A 398 -4.68 -21.11 3.92
N PHE A 399 -3.60 -21.89 3.89
CA PHE A 399 -2.70 -21.94 2.75
C PHE A 399 -3.47 -22.18 1.47
N GLY A 400 -3.13 -21.42 0.42
CA GLY A 400 -3.70 -21.65 -0.87
C GLY A 400 -3.03 -22.75 -1.67
N GLN A 401 -3.49 -22.88 -2.91
CA GLN A 401 -3.20 -23.99 -3.79
C GLN A 401 -3.14 -23.49 -5.23
N THR A 402 -2.63 -24.33 -6.13
CA THR A 402 -2.62 -24.03 -7.55
C THR A 402 -4.01 -24.20 -8.14
N GLY A 403 -4.45 -23.23 -8.96
CA GLY A 403 -5.73 -23.30 -9.65
C GLY A 403 -5.97 -22.09 -10.54
N THR A 404 -7.19 -21.95 -11.06
CA THR A 404 -7.64 -20.69 -11.66
C THR A 404 -8.06 -19.71 -10.56
N ILE A 405 -8.06 -18.40 -10.86
CA ILE A 405 -8.53 -17.38 -9.90
C ILE A 405 -9.96 -17.69 -9.44
N GLY A 406 -10.85 -18.08 -10.37
CA GLY A 406 -12.24 -18.41 -10.06
C GLY A 406 -12.37 -19.63 -9.15
N ASP A 407 -11.57 -20.67 -9.36
CA ASP A 407 -11.59 -21.88 -8.50
C ASP A 407 -11.14 -21.55 -7.08
N LEU A 408 -10.06 -20.77 -6.93
CA LEU A 408 -9.57 -20.38 -5.61
C LEU A 408 -10.54 -19.46 -4.90
N TYR A 409 -11.12 -18.49 -5.60
CA TYR A 409 -12.09 -17.57 -5.00
C TYR A 409 -13.33 -18.33 -4.50
N ARG A 410 -13.80 -19.32 -5.25
CA ARG A 410 -14.87 -20.22 -4.83
C ARG A 410 -14.47 -21.07 -3.64
N HIS A 411 -13.26 -21.66 -3.68
CA HIS A 411 -12.71 -22.49 -2.61
C HIS A 411 -12.63 -21.72 -1.28
N PHE A 412 -12.18 -20.46 -1.33
CA PHE A 412 -12.06 -19.59 -0.16
C PHE A 412 -13.32 -18.83 0.20
N GLY A 413 -14.40 -18.96 -0.59
CA GLY A 413 -15.67 -18.27 -0.32
C GLY A 413 -15.56 -16.74 -0.43
N ILE A 414 -14.73 -16.24 -1.34
CA ILE A 414 -14.59 -14.81 -1.66
C ILE A 414 -15.11 -14.47 -3.06
N ASP A 415 -15.72 -15.44 -3.76
CA ASP A 415 -16.42 -15.19 -5.03
C ASP A 415 -17.79 -14.52 -4.86
N ALA A 416 -18.38 -14.07 -5.96
CA ALA A 416 -19.67 -13.39 -5.94
C ALA A 416 -20.81 -14.26 -5.37
N ASP A 417 -20.77 -15.58 -5.59
CA ASP A 417 -21.77 -16.51 -5.07
C ASP A 417 -21.69 -16.61 -3.54
N ALA A 418 -20.50 -16.66 -2.97
CA ALA A 418 -20.29 -16.68 -1.53
C ALA A 418 -20.78 -15.39 -0.86
N ILE A 419 -20.52 -14.23 -1.48
CA ILE A 419 -21.03 -12.93 -1.00
C ILE A 419 -22.56 -12.89 -1.01
N VAL A 420 -23.19 -13.36 -2.10
CA VAL A 420 -24.66 -13.46 -2.20
C VAL A 420 -25.23 -14.43 -1.17
N ALA A 421 -24.58 -15.58 -0.96
CA ALA A 421 -24.99 -16.56 0.04
C ALA A 421 -24.88 -15.99 1.46
N ALA A 422 -23.82 -15.21 1.75
CA ALA A 422 -23.67 -14.51 3.03
C ALA A 422 -24.83 -13.52 3.26
N ALA A 423 -25.18 -12.70 2.27
CA ALA A 423 -26.32 -11.79 2.36
C ALA A 423 -27.65 -12.53 2.60
N SER A 424 -27.84 -13.67 1.93
CA SER A 424 -29.06 -14.49 2.02
C SER A 424 -29.31 -15.08 3.41
N ARG A 425 -28.25 -15.55 4.09
CA ARG A 425 -28.37 -16.25 5.38
C ARG A 425 -28.72 -15.32 6.55
N ILE A 426 -28.57 -14.01 6.39
CA ILE A 426 -28.47 -13.08 7.53
C ILE A 426 -29.55 -12.03 7.52
N ALA A 427 -29.95 -11.57 6.34
CA ALA A 427 -30.95 -10.52 6.23
C ALA A 427 -32.36 -11.15 6.12
N PRO A 428 -33.29 -10.87 7.06
CA PRO A 428 -34.65 -11.41 7.01
C PRO A 428 -35.38 -10.86 5.78
N GLY A 429 -35.62 -11.72 4.78
CA GLY A 429 -36.25 -11.36 3.53
C GLY A 429 -36.45 -12.56 2.60
N ARG A 430 -36.98 -12.30 1.40
CA ARG A 430 -37.19 -13.33 0.37
C ARG A 430 -35.84 -14.01 0.03
N PRO A 431 -35.79 -15.35 -0.17
CA PRO A 431 -34.57 -16.02 -0.59
C PRO A 431 -34.00 -15.36 -1.85
N ILE A 432 -32.70 -15.01 -1.83
CA ILE A 432 -32.02 -14.44 -3.01
C ILE A 432 -31.87 -15.56 -4.04
N ARG A 433 -32.18 -15.28 -5.31
CA ARG A 433 -32.07 -16.29 -6.38
C ARG A 433 -30.59 -16.61 -6.62
N LEU A 434 -30.18 -17.84 -6.30
CA LEU A 434 -28.89 -18.38 -6.73
C LEU A 434 -29.00 -18.69 -8.23
N SER A 435 -27.96 -18.37 -9.02
CA SER A 435 -27.89 -18.80 -10.43
C SER A 435 -27.70 -20.32 -10.45
N ALA A 436 -28.46 -21.00 -11.32
CA ALA A 436 -28.33 -22.43 -11.57
C ALA A 436 -27.03 -22.77 -12.30
#